data_AF-A0AAU7PRM4-F1
#
_entry.id   AF-A0AAU7PRM4-F1
#
_cell.length_a   1.000
_cell.length_b   1.000
_cell.length_c   1.000
_cell.angle_alpha   90.00
_cell.angle_beta   90.00
_cell.angle_gamma   90.00
#
_symmetry.space_group_name_H-M   'P 1'
#
loop_
_entity.id
_entity.type
_entity.pdbx_description
1 polymer ?
#
loop_
_entity_poly.entity_id
_entity_poly.type
_entity_poly.pdbx_seq_one_letter_code
_entity_poly.pdbx_strand_id
1 'polypeptide(L)'
;MKKELPYFRVGDSFGGNQDWFRDPMMHLGGCGAAAACDACINMALHDNKAHLYPYDIQRLDKEDYINFSKQMKPYLKPRFKGINTLELFMDGFNKYLKDVADQDIQLTGCPGKVPAKEAAMEIINRIDKGVPIPFLLLRHKNVNFKDLVWHWFMLVGYE
;
A
#
# COMPACT_ATOMS: atom_id res chain seq x y z
N MET A 1 8.51 19.99 -10.49
CA MET A 1 8.00 19.20 -11.64
C MET A 1 6.85 18.42 -11.09
N LYS A 2 5.73 18.31 -11.81
CA LYS A 2 4.57 17.57 -11.33
C LYS A 2 4.44 16.25 -12.08
N LYS A 3 4.16 15.17 -11.36
CA LYS A 3 3.83 13.87 -11.96
C LYS A 3 2.84 13.14 -11.08
N GLU A 4 1.89 12.48 -11.73
CA GLU A 4 0.94 11.57 -11.10
C GLU A 4 0.88 10.30 -11.97
N LEU A 5 0.93 9.14 -11.32
CA LEU A 5 0.85 7.85 -11.99
C LEU A 5 -0.57 7.60 -12.46
N PRO A 6 -0.76 6.90 -13.60
CA PRO A 6 -2.07 6.39 -14.00
C PRO A 6 -2.47 5.26 -13.05
N TYR A 7 -2.97 5.62 -11.88
CA TYR A 7 -3.30 4.68 -10.82
C TYR A 7 -4.63 3.98 -11.09
N PHE A 8 -4.76 2.74 -10.62
CA PHE A 8 -5.91 1.91 -10.94
C PHE A 8 -7.15 2.29 -10.11
N ARG A 9 -8.30 1.80 -10.59
CA ARG A 9 -9.59 1.91 -9.90
C ARG A 9 -10.13 0.55 -9.57
N VAL A 10 -10.79 0.45 -8.41
CA VAL A 10 -11.55 -0.74 -8.00
C VAL A 10 -13.02 -0.33 -8.00
N GLY A 11 -13.76 -0.68 -9.05
CA GLY A 11 -15.04 -0.05 -9.36
C GLY A 11 -14.90 1.48 -9.45
N ASP A 12 -15.68 2.21 -8.66
CA ASP A 12 -15.68 3.68 -8.64
C ASP A 12 -14.64 4.30 -7.67
N SER A 13 -13.87 3.50 -6.94
CA SER A 13 -12.84 3.99 -6.01
C SER A 13 -11.48 4.12 -6.69
N PHE A 14 -10.72 5.13 -6.28
CA PHE A 14 -9.32 5.29 -6.64
C PHE A 14 -8.46 4.41 -5.73
N GLY A 15 -7.94 3.31 -6.25
CA GLY A 15 -7.35 2.24 -5.43
C GLY A 15 -8.36 1.52 -4.53
N GLY A 16 -7.83 0.77 -3.58
CA GLY A 16 -8.60 0.09 -2.55
C GLY A 16 -9.23 1.04 -1.53
N ASN A 17 -10.28 0.56 -0.85
CA ASN A 17 -10.93 1.31 0.22
C ASN A 17 -11.16 0.42 1.45
N GLN A 18 -10.61 0.85 2.59
CA GLN A 18 -10.65 0.15 3.87
C GLN A 18 -12.09 -0.01 4.40
N ASP A 19 -12.98 0.94 4.12
CA ASP A 19 -14.36 0.92 4.62
C ASP A 19 -15.17 -0.26 4.07
N TRP A 20 -14.71 -0.86 2.99
CA TRP A 20 -15.32 -2.05 2.40
C TRP A 20 -15.10 -3.32 3.22
N PHE A 21 -14.10 -3.34 4.10
CA PHE A 21 -13.75 -4.53 4.85
C PHE A 21 -14.85 -4.87 5.86
N ARG A 22 -15.45 -6.05 5.68
CA ARG A 22 -16.53 -6.55 6.58
C ARG A 22 -16.00 -7.02 7.93
N ASP A 23 -14.71 -7.33 8.01
CA ASP A 23 -14.05 -7.72 9.27
C ASP A 23 -13.79 -6.47 10.12
N PRO A 24 -14.31 -6.38 11.37
CA PRO A 24 -14.20 -5.15 12.16
C PRO A 24 -12.76 -4.70 12.45
N MET A 25 -11.82 -5.63 12.61
CA MET A 25 -10.42 -5.28 12.83
C MET A 25 -9.80 -4.69 11.58
N MET A 26 -10.10 -5.25 10.41
CA MET A 26 -9.63 -4.73 9.12
C MET A 26 -10.30 -3.39 8.80
N HIS A 27 -11.59 -3.24 9.07
CA HIS A 27 -12.32 -1.99 8.88
C HIS A 27 -11.66 -0.85 9.67
N LEU A 28 -11.26 -1.10 10.93
CA LEU A 28 -10.66 -0.06 11.78
C LEU A 28 -9.14 0.11 11.60
N GLY A 29 -8.40 -0.96 11.31
CA GLY A 29 -6.93 -0.95 11.33
C GLY A 29 -6.25 -1.71 10.19
N GLY A 30 -6.95 -1.95 9.08
CA GLY A 30 -6.49 -2.68 7.90
C GLY A 30 -5.82 -1.82 6.83
N CYS A 31 -5.60 -0.52 7.06
CA CYS A 31 -4.94 0.38 6.10
C CYS A 31 -3.58 -0.15 5.60
N GLY A 32 -2.76 -0.75 6.48
CA GLY A 32 -1.50 -1.37 6.06
C GLY A 32 -1.70 -2.56 5.13
N ALA A 33 -2.69 -3.42 5.40
CA ALA A 33 -3.03 -4.52 4.49
C ALA A 33 -3.59 -4.01 3.16
N ALA A 34 -4.41 -2.96 3.18
CA ALA A 34 -4.92 -2.31 1.97
C ALA A 34 -3.79 -1.75 1.11
N ALA A 35 -2.85 -1.00 1.70
CA ALA A 35 -1.69 -0.45 0.97
C ALA A 35 -0.81 -1.56 0.35
N ALA A 36 -0.66 -2.71 1.02
CA ALA A 36 0.04 -3.85 0.44
C ALA A 36 -0.75 -4.52 -0.70
N CYS A 37 -2.08 -4.64 -0.57
CA CYS A 37 -2.94 -5.13 -1.66
C CYS A 37 -2.81 -4.22 -2.89
N ASP A 38 -2.86 -2.91 -2.66
CA ASP A 38 -2.72 -1.90 -3.70
C ASP A 38 -1.36 -1.95 -4.40
N ALA A 39 -0.27 -2.17 -3.65
CA ALA A 39 1.05 -2.40 -4.22
C ALA A 39 1.08 -3.66 -5.10
N CYS A 40 0.48 -4.77 -4.64
CA CYS A 40 0.40 -6.02 -5.41
C CYS A 40 -0.36 -5.84 -6.72
N ILE A 41 -1.52 -5.18 -6.68
CA ILE A 41 -2.34 -4.92 -7.86
C ILE A 41 -1.59 -4.03 -8.86
N ASN A 42 -0.91 -2.98 -8.39
CA ASN A 42 -0.11 -2.12 -9.26
C ASN A 42 1.00 -2.91 -9.96
N MET A 43 1.74 -3.75 -9.23
CA MET A 43 2.79 -4.58 -9.81
C MET A 43 2.22 -5.64 -10.77
N ALA A 44 1.04 -6.19 -10.47
CA ALA A 44 0.34 -7.11 -11.37
C ALA A 44 -0.07 -6.44 -12.69
N LEU A 45 -0.49 -5.17 -12.64
CA LEU A 45 -0.86 -4.39 -13.84
C LEU A 45 0.34 -3.96 -14.68
N HIS A 46 1.47 -3.63 -14.06
CA HIS A 46 2.53 -2.84 -14.72
C HIS A 46 3.91 -3.51 -14.77
N ASP A 47 4.19 -4.48 -13.89
CA ASP A 47 5.54 -5.01 -13.67
C ASP A 47 5.67 -6.51 -14.00
N ASN A 48 4.71 -7.07 -14.75
CA ASN A 48 4.65 -8.51 -15.08
C ASN A 48 4.63 -9.41 -13.82
N LYS A 49 3.90 -8.96 -12.79
CA LYS A 49 3.77 -9.66 -11.49
C LYS A 49 2.34 -10.15 -11.23
N ALA A 50 1.69 -10.70 -12.26
CA ALA A 50 0.28 -11.11 -12.19
C ALA A 50 -0.01 -12.09 -11.02
N HIS A 51 0.95 -12.93 -10.64
CA HIS A 51 0.80 -13.88 -9.52
C HIS A 51 0.63 -13.22 -8.15
N LEU A 52 0.96 -11.94 -7.99
CA LEU A 52 0.76 -11.21 -6.73
C LEU A 52 -0.70 -10.89 -6.45
N TYR A 53 -1.57 -10.99 -7.46
CA TYR A 53 -3.01 -10.78 -7.31
C TYR A 53 -3.76 -12.03 -7.81
N PRO A 54 -4.42 -12.79 -6.95
CA PRO A 54 -4.96 -14.11 -7.31
C PRO A 54 -6.31 -14.06 -8.06
N TYR A 55 -6.78 -12.88 -8.45
CA TYR A 55 -8.06 -12.68 -9.16
C TYR A 55 -7.83 -12.05 -10.55
N ASP A 56 -8.91 -11.75 -11.27
CA ASP A 56 -8.83 -11.22 -12.63
C ASP A 56 -8.34 -9.77 -12.65
N ILE A 57 -7.09 -9.58 -13.04
CA ILE A 57 -6.44 -8.25 -13.12
C ILE A 57 -7.08 -7.34 -14.18
N GLN A 58 -7.80 -7.90 -15.17
CA GLN A 58 -8.51 -7.10 -16.17
C GLN A 58 -9.84 -6.56 -15.65
N ARG A 59 -10.34 -7.08 -14.52
CA ARG A 59 -11.59 -6.68 -13.90
C ARG A 59 -11.42 -6.49 -12.39
N LEU A 60 -10.89 -5.33 -12.01
CA LEU A 60 -10.76 -4.94 -10.61
C LEU A 60 -12.11 -4.51 -10.02
N ASP A 61 -12.75 -5.42 -9.30
CA ASP A 61 -13.99 -5.18 -8.58
C ASP A 61 -13.83 -5.24 -7.06
N LYS A 62 -14.83 -4.68 -6.38
CA LYS A 62 -14.84 -4.52 -4.92
C LYS A 62 -14.83 -5.87 -4.19
N GLU A 63 -15.54 -6.88 -4.69
CA GLU A 63 -15.65 -8.15 -3.96
C GLU A 63 -14.34 -8.93 -4.02
N ASP A 64 -13.68 -8.96 -5.18
CA ASP A 64 -12.35 -9.56 -5.32
C ASP A 64 -11.31 -8.80 -4.47
N TYR A 65 -11.38 -7.47 -4.40
CA TYR A 65 -10.52 -6.68 -3.51
C TYR A 65 -10.76 -7.02 -2.02
N ILE A 66 -12.01 -7.15 -1.58
CA ILE A 66 -12.34 -7.56 -0.20
C ILE A 66 -11.82 -8.97 0.08
N ASN A 67 -11.93 -9.89 -0.87
CA ASN A 67 -11.42 -11.25 -0.69
C ASN A 67 -9.90 -11.29 -0.70
N PHE A 68 -9.24 -10.45 -1.49
CA PHE A 68 -7.80 -10.30 -1.47
C PHE A 68 -7.29 -9.76 -0.13
N SER A 69 -7.95 -8.73 0.43
CA SER A 69 -7.56 -8.17 1.72
C SER A 69 -7.69 -9.17 2.87
N LYS A 70 -8.65 -10.12 2.79
CA LYS A 70 -8.73 -11.26 3.72
C LYS A 70 -7.53 -12.19 3.60
N GLN A 71 -7.02 -12.42 2.39
CA GLN A 71 -5.79 -13.21 2.18
C GLN A 71 -4.54 -12.47 2.68
N MET A 72 -4.52 -11.14 2.58
CA MET A 72 -3.41 -10.31 3.09
C MET A 72 -3.40 -10.19 4.62
N LYS A 73 -4.59 -10.28 5.26
CA LYS A 73 -4.77 -10.08 6.71
C LYS A 73 -3.82 -10.90 7.61
N PRO A 74 -3.55 -12.20 7.39
CA PRO A 74 -2.64 -12.96 8.26
C PRO A 74 -1.22 -12.39 8.29
N TYR A 75 -0.77 -11.79 7.19
CA TYR A 75 0.55 -11.17 7.04
C TYR A 75 0.60 -9.78 7.68
N LEU A 76 -0.43 -8.99 7.41
CA LEU A 76 -0.56 -7.60 7.83
C LEU A 76 -1.79 -7.42 8.72
N LYS A 77 -1.82 -8.20 9.81
CA LYS A 77 -2.95 -8.22 10.75
C LYS A 77 -3.03 -6.90 11.53
N PRO A 78 -4.21 -6.27 11.62
CA PRO A 78 -4.43 -5.11 12.49
C PRO A 78 -4.07 -5.40 13.95
N ARG A 79 -3.54 -4.39 14.63
CA ARG A 79 -3.08 -4.45 16.03
C ARG A 79 -3.65 -3.25 16.78
N PHE A 80 -3.54 -3.24 18.11
CA PHE A 80 -4.03 -2.11 18.93
C PHE A 80 -3.48 -0.75 18.50
N LYS A 81 -2.21 -0.70 18.05
CA LYS A 81 -1.57 0.52 17.50
C LYS A 81 -1.51 0.52 15.96
N GLY A 82 -2.25 -0.38 15.31
CA GLY A 82 -2.10 -0.66 13.88
C GLY A 82 -0.73 -1.26 13.54
N ILE A 83 -0.42 -1.28 12.24
CA ILE A 83 0.94 -1.50 11.75
C ILE A 83 1.61 -0.13 11.77
N ASN A 84 2.42 0.16 12.78
CA ASN A 84 2.92 1.53 13.03
C ASN A 84 4.43 1.67 12.83
N THR A 85 5.08 0.68 12.23
CA THR A 85 6.49 0.75 11.86
C THR A 85 6.71 0.17 10.46
N LEU A 86 7.80 0.57 9.81
CA LEU A 86 8.19 0.04 8.51
C LEU A 86 8.51 -1.44 8.62
N GLU A 87 9.16 -1.88 9.70
CA GLU A 87 9.55 -3.26 9.93
C GLU A 87 8.32 -4.18 10.02
N LEU A 88 7.28 -3.78 10.77
CA LEU A 88 6.04 -4.57 10.85
C LEU A 88 5.36 -4.73 9.48
N PHE A 89 5.39 -3.69 8.65
CA PHE A 89 4.85 -3.73 7.30
C PHE A 89 5.69 -4.60 6.38
N MET A 90 7.00 -4.34 6.33
CA MET A 90 7.94 -5.04 5.44
C MET A 90 8.05 -6.53 5.81
N ASP A 91 8.11 -6.89 7.09
CA ASP A 91 8.18 -8.28 7.53
C ASP A 91 6.91 -9.06 7.15
N GLY A 92 5.74 -8.44 7.32
CA GLY A 92 4.47 -9.04 6.91
C GLY A 92 4.42 -9.18 5.39
N PHE A 93 4.73 -8.12 4.65
CA PHE A 93 4.62 -8.14 3.21
C PHE A 93 5.66 -9.08 2.55
N ASN A 94 6.89 -9.15 3.07
CA ASN A 94 7.88 -10.14 2.62
C ASN A 94 7.43 -11.59 2.84
N LYS A 95 6.68 -11.88 3.93
CA LYS A 95 6.09 -13.22 4.11
C LYS A 95 5.04 -13.52 3.05
N TYR A 96 4.19 -12.55 2.71
CA TYR A 96 3.25 -12.71 1.61
C TYR A 96 3.97 -12.98 0.29
N LEU A 97 4.96 -12.16 -0.07
CA LEU A 97 5.76 -12.32 -1.29
C LEU A 97 6.39 -13.71 -1.37
N LYS A 98 6.97 -14.19 -0.27
CA LYS A 98 7.54 -15.53 -0.17
C LYS A 98 6.48 -16.63 -0.39
N ASP A 99 5.31 -16.49 0.20
CA ASP A 99 4.25 -17.49 0.14
C ASP A 99 3.62 -17.57 -1.26
N VAL A 100 3.61 -16.47 -2.03
CA VAL A 100 3.25 -16.47 -3.47
C VAL A 100 4.44 -16.74 -4.40
N ALA A 101 5.56 -17.22 -3.84
CA ALA A 101 6.79 -17.58 -4.54
C ALA A 101 7.46 -16.44 -5.34
N ASP A 102 7.26 -15.17 -4.94
CA ASP A 102 8.03 -14.05 -5.49
C ASP A 102 9.37 -13.91 -4.77
N GLN A 103 10.46 -13.85 -5.55
CA GLN A 103 11.83 -13.69 -5.04
C GLN A 103 12.53 -12.44 -5.59
N ASP A 104 11.90 -11.73 -6.53
CA ASP A 104 12.56 -10.60 -7.23
C ASP A 104 12.25 -9.26 -6.54
N ILE A 105 11.13 -9.19 -5.81
CA ILE A 105 10.74 -7.95 -5.13
C ILE A 105 11.53 -7.80 -3.83
N GLN A 106 12.22 -6.67 -3.73
CA GLN A 106 12.92 -6.27 -2.51
C GLN A 106 12.25 -5.03 -1.95
N LEU A 107 11.73 -5.15 -0.72
CA LEU A 107 11.22 -4.02 0.03
C LEU A 107 12.37 -3.28 0.72
N THR A 108 12.40 -1.96 0.57
CA THR A 108 13.29 -1.07 1.32
C THR A 108 12.46 -0.02 2.04
N GLY A 109 12.91 0.40 3.22
CA GLY A 109 12.24 1.41 4.03
C GLY A 109 12.93 2.77 3.92
N CYS A 110 12.13 3.85 3.94
CA CYS A 110 12.62 5.22 4.14
C CYS A 110 12.11 5.72 5.52
N PRO A 111 12.90 5.59 6.60
CA PRO A 111 12.45 5.99 7.93
C PRO A 111 12.29 7.51 8.05
N GLY A 112 11.36 7.97 8.89
CA GLY A 112 11.10 9.41 9.08
C GLY A 112 12.24 10.25 9.68
N LYS A 113 13.41 9.65 9.95
CA LYS A 113 14.65 10.35 10.32
C LYS A 113 15.50 10.76 9.12
N VAL A 114 15.19 10.25 7.92
CA VAL A 114 15.86 10.64 6.67
C VAL A 114 15.54 12.12 6.40
N PRO A 115 16.53 12.94 6.01
CA PRO A 115 16.27 14.34 5.66
C PRO A 115 15.17 14.48 4.60
N ALA A 116 14.25 15.42 4.79
CA ALA A 116 13.08 15.56 3.93
C ALA A 116 13.43 15.70 2.43
N LYS A 117 14.54 16.38 2.12
CA LYS A 117 15.06 16.50 0.74
C LYS A 117 15.48 15.15 0.15
N GLU A 118 16.12 14.30 0.94
CA GLU A 118 16.54 12.95 0.52
C GLU A 118 15.34 12.03 0.32
N ALA A 119 14.39 12.04 1.26
CA ALA A 119 13.15 11.30 1.13
C ALA A 119 12.34 11.73 -0.10
N ALA A 120 12.26 13.05 -0.37
CA ALA A 120 11.59 13.58 -1.56
C ALA A 120 12.27 13.14 -2.86
N MET A 121 13.61 13.14 -2.92
CA MET A 121 14.34 12.63 -4.09
C MET A 121 14.06 11.15 -4.34
N GLU A 122 13.97 10.33 -3.28
CA GLU A 122 13.61 8.93 -3.43
C GLU A 122 12.17 8.76 -3.92
N ILE A 123 11.21 9.52 -3.37
CA ILE A 123 9.83 9.53 -3.85
C ILE A 123 9.77 9.88 -5.33
N ILE A 124 10.43 10.96 -5.75
CA ILE A 124 10.50 11.38 -7.16
C ILE A 124 11.08 10.25 -8.02
N ASN A 125 12.21 9.67 -7.63
CA ASN A 125 12.87 8.57 -8.35
C ASN A 125 11.97 7.33 -8.52
N ARG A 126 11.22 6.94 -7.48
CA ARG A 126 10.30 5.79 -7.55
C ARG A 126 9.06 6.09 -8.40
N ILE A 127 8.43 7.25 -8.21
CA ILE A 127 7.29 7.69 -9.02
C ILE A 127 7.70 7.89 -10.48
N ASP A 128 8.91 8.38 -10.75
CA ASP A 128 9.37 8.53 -12.12
C ASP A 128 9.48 7.20 -12.87
N LYS A 129 9.79 6.13 -12.13
CA LYS A 129 9.83 4.73 -12.60
C LYS A 129 8.47 4.03 -12.60
N GLY A 130 7.38 4.72 -12.31
CA GLY A 130 6.04 4.11 -12.33
C GLY A 130 5.65 3.36 -11.06
N VAL A 131 6.44 3.47 -9.98
CA VAL A 131 6.23 2.68 -8.77
C VAL A 131 5.55 3.52 -7.68
N PRO A 132 4.27 3.24 -7.33
CA PRO A 132 3.61 3.89 -6.20
C PRO A 132 4.20 3.39 -4.88
N ILE A 133 4.10 4.21 -3.84
CA ILE A 133 4.84 4.00 -2.59
C ILE A 133 3.86 3.88 -1.42
N PRO A 134 3.81 2.73 -0.72
CA PRO A 134 3.14 2.65 0.57
C PRO A 134 3.79 3.60 1.57
N PHE A 135 3.01 4.51 2.15
CA PHE A 135 3.49 5.55 3.05
C PHE A 135 2.73 5.50 4.38
N LEU A 136 3.49 5.52 5.48
CA LEU A 136 2.95 5.59 6.83
C LEU A 136 3.10 6.99 7.38
N LEU A 137 1.97 7.64 7.68
CA LEU A 137 1.94 8.88 8.43
C LEU A 137 1.48 8.61 9.87
N LEU A 138 2.40 8.65 10.83
CA LEU A 138 2.06 8.46 12.24
C LEU A 138 1.41 9.69 12.86
N ARG A 139 1.94 10.87 12.56
CA ARG A 139 1.45 12.16 13.07
C ARG A 139 1.91 13.28 12.17
N HIS A 140 1.08 14.31 12.04
CA HIS A 140 1.43 15.53 11.33
C HIS A 140 1.10 16.77 12.16
N LYS A 141 1.90 17.82 12.03
CA LYS A 141 1.68 19.08 12.77
C LYS A 141 0.57 19.93 12.14
N ASN A 142 0.48 19.92 10.81
CA ASN A 142 -0.57 20.65 10.10
C ASN A 142 -1.89 19.87 10.19
N VAL A 143 -2.92 20.53 10.72
CA VAL A 143 -4.26 20.00 10.98
C VAL A 143 -5.01 19.57 9.72
N ASN A 144 -4.63 20.07 8.54
CA ASN A 144 -5.20 19.65 7.26
C ASN A 144 -4.94 18.17 6.96
N PHE A 145 -3.95 17.56 7.62
CA PHE A 145 -3.59 16.15 7.47
C PHE A 145 -4.15 15.27 8.59
N LYS A 146 -5.03 15.79 9.47
CA LYS A 146 -5.54 15.05 10.64
C LYS A 146 -6.19 13.71 10.28
N ASP A 147 -6.83 13.63 9.11
CA ASP A 147 -7.54 12.42 8.65
C ASP A 147 -6.57 11.37 8.06
N LEU A 148 -5.30 11.75 7.83
CA LEU A 148 -4.22 10.87 7.37
C LEU A 148 -3.27 10.46 8.49
N VAL A 149 -3.52 10.89 9.74
CA VAL A 149 -2.70 10.57 10.90
C VAL A 149 -2.97 9.13 11.36
N TRP A 150 -1.92 8.41 11.77
CA TRP A 150 -1.94 6.98 12.06
C TRP A 150 -2.46 6.13 10.89
N HIS A 151 -2.09 6.50 9.65
CA HIS A 151 -2.64 5.90 8.46
C HIS A 151 -1.56 5.45 7.45
N TRP A 152 -1.81 4.32 6.81
CA TRP A 152 -1.09 3.88 5.62
C TRP A 152 -1.90 4.25 4.38
N PHE A 153 -1.25 4.83 3.39
CA PHE A 153 -1.85 5.16 2.09
C PHE A 153 -0.80 5.12 0.98
N MET A 154 -1.23 5.21 -0.26
CA MET A 154 -0.33 5.15 -1.43
C MET A 154 0.04 6.56 -1.89
N LEU A 155 1.34 6.82 -2.01
CA LEU A 155 1.83 7.96 -2.78
C LEU A 155 1.90 7.56 -4.24
N VAL A 156 1.21 8.31 -5.09
CA VAL A 156 1.10 8.06 -6.53
C VAL A 156 1.58 9.25 -7.37
N GLY A 157 2.09 10.30 -6.73
CA GLY A 157 2.52 11.52 -7.42
C GLY A 157 3.24 12.53 -6.52
N TYR A 158 3.71 13.60 -7.15
CA TYR A 158 4.38 14.75 -6.53
C TYR A 158 4.14 16.03 -7.34
N GLU A 159 4.36 17.20 -6.73
CA GLU A 159 4.23 18.54 -7.31
C GLU A 159 5.48 19.40 -7.06
#